data_AF-A0A959X318-F1
#
_entry.id   AF-A0A959X318-F1
#
_cell.length_a   1.000
_cell.length_b   1.000
_cell.length_c   1.000
_cell.angle_alpha   90.00
_cell.angle_beta   90.00
_cell.angle_gamma   90.00
#
_symmetry.space_group_name_H-M   'P 1'
#
loop_
_entity.id
_entity.type
_entity.pdbx_description
1 polymer ?
#
loop_
_entity_poly.entity_id
_entity_poly.type
_entity_poly.pdbx_seq_one_letter_code
_entity_poly.pdbx_strand_id
1 'polypeptide(L)'
;MSFRGLYQSLAADRSVAEAISDAKAAVSAVELDSPAAGRPALIATLAETTGRPLLVVTSTFREAEQLTAVLQSLLGETAAVYYPAWETLPHERLSPRSDTVGRRLAVLRAITG
;
A
#
# COMPACT_ATOMS: atom_id res chain seq x y z
N MET A 1 -9.15 -11.29 11.86
CA MET A 1 -9.07 -10.50 13.11
C MET A 1 -9.45 -9.06 12.74
N SER A 2 -10.25 -8.34 13.54
CA SER A 2 -10.72 -6.99 13.19
C SER A 2 -9.96 -5.93 13.98
N PHE A 3 -9.26 -5.03 13.31
CA PHE A 3 -8.47 -3.94 13.91
C PHE A 3 -9.19 -2.58 13.90
N ARG A 4 -10.51 -2.55 13.70
CA ARG A 4 -11.28 -1.30 13.56
C ARG A 4 -11.05 -0.28 14.67
N GLY A 5 -10.94 -0.72 15.93
CA GLY A 5 -10.69 0.18 17.06
C GLY A 5 -9.33 0.88 17.01
N LEU A 6 -8.32 0.24 16.41
CA LEU A 6 -7.00 0.82 16.23
C LEU A 6 -7.04 1.96 15.20
N TYR A 7 -7.72 1.75 14.07
CA TYR A 7 -7.86 2.77 13.03
C TYR A 7 -8.65 3.98 13.52
N GLN A 8 -9.71 3.76 14.31
CA GLN A 8 -10.50 4.85 14.91
C GLN A 8 -9.66 5.68 15.89
N SER A 9 -8.84 5.02 16.71
CA SER A 9 -7.95 5.69 17.66
C SER A 9 -6.89 6.52 16.93
N LEU A 10 -6.24 5.96 15.91
CA LEU A 10 -5.25 6.68 15.09
C LEU A 10 -5.87 7.84 14.32
N ALA A 11 -7.07 7.66 13.76
CA ALA A 11 -7.78 8.72 13.03
C ALA A 11 -8.21 9.90 13.92
N ALA A 12 -8.24 9.73 15.24
CA ALA A 12 -8.51 10.80 16.19
C ALA A 12 -7.26 11.64 16.51
N ASP A 13 -6.05 11.15 16.21
CA ASP A 13 -4.84 11.97 16.31
C ASP A 13 -4.93 13.14 15.31
N ARG A 14 -4.56 14.34 15.76
CA ARG A 14 -4.70 15.55 14.97
C ARG A 14 -3.94 15.46 13.64
N SER A 15 -2.69 14.99 13.67
CA SER A 15 -1.83 14.96 12.48
C SER A 15 -2.35 13.95 11.47
N VAL A 16 -2.88 12.82 11.95
CA VAL A 16 -3.50 11.80 11.11
C VAL A 16 -4.84 12.28 10.55
N ALA A 17 -5.65 12.98 11.34
CA ALA A 17 -6.91 13.57 10.89
C ALA A 17 -6.71 14.61 9.78
N GLU A 18 -5.68 15.45 9.91
CA GLU A 18 -5.26 16.41 8.88
C GLU A 18 -4.84 15.66 7.60
N ALA A 19 -4.01 14.63 7.70
CA ALA A 19 -3.61 13.79 6.56
C ALA A 19 -4.81 13.10 5.86
N ILE A 20 -5.80 12.61 6.62
CA ILE A 20 -7.03 12.03 6.08
C ILE A 20 -7.86 13.09 5.34
N SER A 21 -7.96 14.30 5.91
CA SER A 21 -8.69 15.42 5.29
C SER A 21 -8.04 15.81 3.96
N ASP A 22 -6.72 15.96 3.95
CA ASP A 22 -5.95 16.29 2.75
C ASP A 22 -6.08 15.21 1.67
N ALA A 23 -6.02 13.94 2.07
CA ALA A 23 -6.23 12.80 1.18
C ALA A 23 -7.64 12.80 0.58
N LYS A 24 -8.67 13.26 1.30
CA LYS A 24 -10.05 13.40 0.79
C LYS A 24 -10.20 14.63 -0.12
N ALA A 25 -9.53 15.72 0.21
CA ALA A 25 -9.54 16.96 -0.57
C ALA A 25 -8.73 16.86 -1.89
N ALA A 26 -7.96 15.77 -2.07
CA ALA A 26 -7.13 15.54 -3.25
C ALA A 26 -6.11 16.67 -3.50
N VAL A 27 -5.49 17.16 -2.42
CA VAL A 27 -4.37 18.10 -2.51
C VAL A 27 -3.20 17.50 -3.32
N SER A 28 -2.35 18.35 -3.89
CA SER A 28 -1.30 17.90 -4.82
C SER A 28 -0.21 17.06 -4.16
N ALA A 29 0.17 17.38 -2.92
CA ALA A 29 1.17 16.66 -2.15
C ALA A 29 1.04 16.97 -0.66
N VAL A 30 1.35 15.97 0.18
CA VAL A 30 1.50 16.10 1.63
C VAL A 30 2.76 15.34 2.03
N GLU A 31 3.54 15.91 2.94
CA GLU A 31 4.69 15.25 3.54
C GLU A 31 4.32 14.81 4.97
N LEU A 32 4.59 13.54 5.28
CA LEU A 32 4.22 12.93 6.56
C LEU A 32 5.46 12.27 7.17
N ASP A 33 5.89 12.80 8.32
CA ASP A 33 6.94 12.20 9.11
C ASP A 33 6.38 11.16 10.08
N SER A 34 6.94 9.95 10.03
CA SER A 34 6.58 8.88 10.96
C SER A 34 7.72 7.90 11.18
N PRO A 35 7.82 7.31 12.39
CA PRO A 35 8.69 6.16 12.61
C PRO A 35 8.33 5.02 11.64
N ALA A 36 9.34 4.30 11.15
CA ALA A 36 9.13 3.21 10.20
C ALA A 36 8.10 2.17 10.68
N ALA A 37 8.07 1.89 11.98
CA ALA A 37 7.11 0.96 12.60
C ALA A 37 5.64 1.44 12.56
N GLY A 38 5.40 2.76 12.46
CA GLY A 38 4.06 3.34 12.42
C GLY A 38 3.44 3.39 11.01
N ARG A 39 4.28 3.31 9.96
CA ARG A 39 3.85 3.46 8.56
C ARG A 39 2.74 2.48 8.16
N PRO A 40 2.80 1.17 8.47
CA PRO A 40 1.74 0.24 8.06
C PRO A 40 0.38 0.60 8.69
N ALA A 41 0.36 1.03 9.94
CA ALA A 41 -0.86 1.43 10.64
C ALA A 41 -1.43 2.74 10.09
N LEU A 42 -0.57 3.70 9.73
CA LEU A 42 -0.97 4.94 9.07
C LEU A 42 -1.57 4.66 7.68
N ILE A 43 -0.91 3.83 6.87
CA ILE A 43 -1.41 3.42 5.55
C ILE A 43 -2.77 2.71 5.67
N ALA A 44 -2.89 1.76 6.62
CA ALA A 44 -4.14 1.05 6.85
C ALA A 44 -5.27 2.00 7.30
N THR A 45 -4.97 2.95 8.18
CA THR A 45 -5.92 3.98 8.61
C THR A 45 -6.36 4.85 7.43
N LEU A 46 -5.43 5.30 6.57
CA LEU A 46 -5.75 6.06 5.37
C LEU A 46 -6.65 5.26 4.41
N ALA A 47 -6.34 3.98 4.18
CA ALA A 47 -7.14 3.11 3.31
C ALA A 47 -8.59 2.97 3.84
N GLU A 48 -8.76 2.60 5.10
CA GLU A 48 -10.08 2.39 5.72
C GLU A 48 -10.91 3.67 5.84
N THR A 49 -10.28 4.81 6.17
CA THR A 49 -11.02 6.06 6.46
C THR A 49 -11.31 6.91 5.23
N THR A 50 -10.51 6.78 4.17
CA THR A 50 -10.75 7.47 2.90
C THR A 50 -11.57 6.63 1.93
N GLY A 51 -11.50 5.30 2.02
CA GLY A 51 -12.14 4.39 1.06
C GLY A 51 -11.54 4.48 -0.35
N ARG A 52 -10.37 5.09 -0.50
CA ARG A 52 -9.68 5.26 -1.79
C ARG A 52 -8.63 4.17 -1.98
N PRO A 53 -8.47 3.60 -3.18
CA PRO A 53 -7.34 2.73 -3.48
C PRO A 53 -6.01 3.48 -3.26
N LEU A 54 -5.04 2.81 -2.62
CA LEU A 54 -3.72 3.36 -2.37
C LEU A 54 -2.65 2.60 -3.17
N LEU A 55 -1.77 3.34 -3.84
CA LEU A 55 -0.51 2.81 -4.36
C LEU A 55 0.60 3.19 -3.39
N VAL A 56 1.20 2.19 -2.74
CA VAL A 56 2.33 2.40 -1.84
C VAL A 56 3.61 1.96 -2.53
N VAL A 57 4.59 2.86 -2.57
CA VAL A 57 5.89 2.62 -3.20
C VAL A 57 6.96 2.52 -2.12
N THR A 58 7.76 1.45 -2.18
CA THR A 58 8.90 1.22 -1.28
C THR A 58 10.21 1.21 -2.07
N SER A 59 11.34 1.28 -1.37
CA SER A 59 12.66 1.36 -2.02
C SER A 59 13.12 0.02 -2.59
N THR A 60 12.71 -1.09 -1.96
CA THR A 60 13.11 -2.45 -2.35
C THR A 60 11.94 -3.41 -2.42
N PHE A 61 12.14 -4.53 -3.11
CA PHE A 61 11.18 -5.64 -3.21
C PHE A 61 10.88 -6.24 -1.84
N ARG A 62 11.93 -6.42 -1.01
CA ARG A 62 11.79 -6.97 0.34
C ARG A 62 10.87 -6.10 1.20
N GLU A 63 11.05 -4.79 1.16
CA GLU A 63 10.17 -3.86 1.88
C GLU A 63 8.73 -3.93 1.38
N ALA A 64 8.52 -4.02 0.07
CA ALA A 64 7.19 -4.13 -0.52
C ALA A 64 6.48 -5.43 -0.10
N GLU A 65 7.19 -6.56 -0.12
CA GLU A 65 6.66 -7.87 0.29
C GLU A 65 6.32 -7.88 1.79
N GLN A 66 7.23 -7.36 2.62
CA GLN A 66 7.00 -7.25 4.06
C GLN A 66 5.82 -6.34 4.38
N LEU A 67 5.75 -5.16 3.75
CA LEU A 67 4.64 -4.22 3.94
C LEU A 67 3.32 -4.83 3.48
N THR A 68 3.32 -5.54 2.35
CA THR A 68 2.13 -6.25 1.85
C THR A 68 1.63 -7.26 2.89
N ALA A 69 2.50 -8.10 3.44
CA ALA A 69 2.14 -9.08 4.46
C ALA A 69 1.57 -8.41 5.73
N VAL A 70 2.17 -7.31 6.18
CA VAL A 70 1.66 -6.55 7.33
C VAL A 70 0.29 -5.96 7.02
N LEU A 71 0.10 -5.33 5.87
CA LEU A 71 -1.18 -4.75 5.47
C LEU A 71 -2.27 -5.82 5.31
N GLN A 72 -1.95 -7.00 4.78
CA GLN A 72 -2.87 -8.13 4.71
C GLN A 72 -3.29 -8.61 6.11
N SER A 73 -2.36 -8.60 7.09
CA SER A 73 -2.70 -8.94 8.47
C SER A 73 -3.65 -7.92 9.11
N LEU A 74 -3.53 -6.64 8.74
CA LEU A 74 -4.28 -5.51 9.28
C LEU A 74 -5.66 -5.34 8.62
N LEU A 75 -5.72 -5.43 7.29
CA LEU A 75 -6.88 -5.09 6.46
C LEU A 75 -7.63 -6.33 5.93
N GLY A 76 -7.00 -7.51 5.99
CA GLY A 76 -7.49 -8.74 5.39
C GLY A 76 -6.65 -9.15 4.17
N GLU A 77 -6.64 -10.45 3.89
CA GLU A 77 -5.73 -11.09 2.93
C GLU A 77 -5.83 -10.54 1.50
N THR A 78 -7.02 -10.10 1.09
CA THR A 78 -7.26 -9.56 -0.26
C THR A 78 -7.15 -8.04 -0.36
N ALA A 79 -6.94 -7.34 0.76
CA ALA A 79 -6.98 -5.88 0.81
C ALA A 79 -5.67 -5.22 0.35
N ALA A 80 -4.57 -5.96 0.32
CA ALA A 80 -3.28 -5.49 -0.20
C ALA A 80 -2.67 -6.55 -1.12
N VAL A 81 -2.16 -6.10 -2.27
CA VAL A 81 -1.55 -6.96 -3.29
C VAL A 81 -0.20 -6.41 -3.71
N TYR A 82 0.81 -7.28 -3.76
CA TYR A 82 2.16 -6.91 -4.17
C TYR A 82 2.28 -6.91 -5.70
N TYR A 83 2.74 -5.79 -6.28
CA TYR A 83 3.05 -5.68 -7.70
C TYR A 83 4.57 -5.87 -7.92
N PRO A 84 5.03 -7.05 -8.38
CA PRO A 84 6.45 -7.34 -8.43
C PRO A 84 7.12 -6.58 -9.57
N ALA A 85 8.35 -6.10 -9.34
CA ALA A 85 9.19 -5.58 -10.40
C ALA A 85 9.69 -6.68 -11.33
N TRP A 86 10.23 -6.27 -12.47
CA TRP A 86 10.91 -7.18 -13.38
C TRP A 86 12.27 -7.57 -12.79
N GLU A 87 12.67 -8.83 -12.98
CA GLU A 87 14.03 -9.29 -12.64
C GLU A 87 15.05 -8.87 -13.70
N THR A 88 14.56 -8.49 -14.88
CA THR A 88 15.37 -7.95 -15.98
C THR A 88 15.20 -6.43 -16.07
N LEU A 89 16.22 -5.76 -16.58
CA LEU A 89 16.19 -4.32 -16.78
C LEU A 89 15.50 -3.94 -18.10
N PRO A 90 14.99 -2.71 -18.22
CA PRO A 90 14.55 -2.18 -19.51
C PRO A 90 15.64 -2.33 -20.58
N HIS A 91 15.27 -2.83 -21.76
CA HIS A 91 16.15 -3.11 -22.91
C HIS A 91 17.16 -4.26 -22.74
N GLU A 92 17.10 -5.02 -21.66
CA GLU A 92 17.87 -6.25 -21.54
C GLU A 92 17.37 -7.28 -22.57
N ARG A 93 18.29 -7.99 -23.23
CA ARG A 93 17.97 -9.05 -24.23
C ARG A 93 17.62 -10.38 -23.55
N LEU A 94 16.91 -10.30 -22.43
CA LEU A 94 16.45 -11.41 -21.64
C LEU A 94 14.99 -11.16 -21.26
N SER A 95 14.13 -12.15 -21.54
CA SER A 95 12.75 -12.09 -21.10
C SER A 95 12.67 -12.23 -19.58
N PRO A 96 11.76 -11.52 -18.89
CA PRO A 96 11.45 -11.79 -17.50
C PRO A 96 10.92 -13.21 -17.36
N ARG A 97 10.89 -13.70 -16.13
CA ARG A 97 10.29 -14.99 -15.86
C ARG A 97 8.76 -14.91 -16.02
N SER A 98 8.17 -15.96 -16.60
CA SER A 98 6.73 -16.02 -16.87
C SER A 98 5.88 -15.92 -15.61
N ASP A 99 6.38 -16.36 -14.46
CA ASP A 99 5.68 -16.23 -13.17
C ASP A 99 5.59 -14.76 -12.71
N THR A 100 6.64 -13.97 -12.90
CA THR A 100 6.62 -12.53 -12.60
C THR A 100 5.67 -11.79 -13.54
N VAL A 101 5.70 -12.11 -14.83
CA VAL A 101 4.72 -11.56 -15.80
C VAL A 101 3.29 -11.91 -15.39
N GLY A 102 3.02 -13.18 -15.06
CA GLY A 102 1.70 -13.65 -14.63
C GLY A 102 1.21 -12.95 -13.37
N ARG A 103 2.06 -12.81 -12.34
CA ARG A 103 1.73 -12.08 -11.10
C ARG A 103 1.39 -10.61 -11.35
N ARG A 104 2.17 -9.92 -12.20
CA ARG A 104 1.87 -8.53 -12.58
C ARG A 104 0.51 -8.40 -13.27
N LEU A 105 0.20 -9.29 -14.21
CA LEU A 105 -1.09 -9.28 -14.91
C LEU A 105 -2.26 -9.60 -13.97
N ALA A 106 -2.07 -10.50 -13.02
CA ALA A 106 -3.08 -10.82 -12.01
C ALA A 106 -3.43 -9.59 -11.14
N VAL A 107 -2.43 -8.82 -10.70
CA VAL A 107 -2.64 -7.58 -9.95
C VAL A 107 -3.37 -6.54 -10.80
N LEU A 108 -2.93 -6.31 -12.05
CA LEU A 108 -3.60 -5.35 -12.94
C LEU A 108 -5.06 -5.73 -13.17
N ARG A 109 -5.33 -7.02 -13.41
CA ARG A 109 -6.71 -7.52 -13.55
C ARG A 109 -7.55 -7.29 -12.29
N ALA A 110 -6.96 -7.45 -11.11
CA ALA A 110 -7.68 -7.28 -9.84
C ALA A 110 -8.05 -5.81 -9.55
N ILE A 111 -7.33 -4.84 -10.11
CA ILE A 111 -7.60 -3.40 -9.88
C ILE A 111 -8.40 -2.73 -11.01
N THR A 112 -8.42 -3.32 -12.20
CA THR A 112 -9.19 -2.78 -13.35
C THR A 112 -10.49 -3.53 -13.63
N GLY A 113 -10.63 -4.76 -13.12
CA GLY A 113 -11.82 -5.60 -13.31
C GLY A 113 -12.83 -5.39 -12.21
#